data_AF-A0A1H6YR09-F1
#
_entry.id   AF-A0A1H6YR09-F1
#
_cell.length_a   1.000
_cell.length_b   1.000
_cell.length_c   1.000
_cell.angle_alpha   90.00
_cell.angle_beta   90.00
_cell.angle_gamma   90.00
#
_symmetry.space_group_name_H-M   'P 1'
#
loop_
_entity.id
_entity.type
_entity.pdbx_description
1 polymer ?
#
loop_
_entity_poly.entity_id
_entity_poly.type
_entity_poly.pdbx_seq_one_letter_code
_entity_poly.pdbx_strand_id
1 'polypeptide(L)'
;MCYNICMKNAPLTLTFGSVQLPVSADGLLHAESVQRQLGLPHLSWDAVLIEHALPETYRDFGGGLEAAISVADFALLAFALETPEARRWQKRARELLVRTLQGDVKLAAHIADRAAPESRRWLAARLESTGARRELLSTVARHGGVGTVYGQLGSISNRAVLGKNSAAVRQERGVKSTRDGLTSEELLRLAYIDTVTARAIQEGAAQGNAAILRLHEQVARRERQSWEGFAARAG
;
A
#
# COMPACT_ATOMS: atom_id res chain seq x y z
N MET A 1 -19.43 -34.15 26.45
CA MET A 1 -20.05 -32.91 25.93
C MET A 1 -18.97 -31.83 25.88
N CYS A 2 -18.34 -31.64 24.73
CA CYS A 2 -17.40 -30.55 24.53
C CYS A 2 -18.19 -29.34 24.00
N TYR A 3 -18.29 -28.29 24.80
CA TYR A 3 -18.76 -26.99 24.34
C TYR A 3 -17.70 -26.42 23.39
N ASN A 4 -17.95 -26.50 22.09
CA ASN A 4 -17.27 -25.64 21.13
C ASN A 4 -17.74 -24.21 21.39
N ILE A 5 -16.88 -23.42 22.01
CA ILE A 5 -17.02 -21.97 22.08
C ILE A 5 -16.88 -21.47 20.64
N CYS A 6 -18.02 -21.27 19.99
CA CYS A 6 -18.11 -20.53 18.74
C CYS A 6 -17.61 -19.11 19.04
N MET A 7 -16.36 -18.81 18.70
CA MET A 7 -15.86 -17.45 18.69
C MET A 7 -16.68 -16.69 17.66
N LYS A 8 -17.70 -15.97 18.14
CA LYS A 8 -18.40 -14.93 17.37
C LYS A 8 -17.37 -13.87 17.03
N ASN A 9 -16.68 -14.03 15.90
CA ASN A 9 -15.92 -12.94 15.30
C ASN A 9 -16.93 -11.82 15.06
N ALA A 10 -16.74 -10.67 15.71
CA ALA A 10 -17.57 -9.51 15.47
C ALA A 10 -17.58 -9.23 13.95
N PRO A 11 -18.75 -8.95 13.35
CA PRO A 11 -18.85 -8.77 11.90
C PRO A 11 -17.93 -7.64 11.48
N LEU A 12 -16.96 -7.94 10.60
CA LEU A 12 -16.14 -6.92 9.99
C LEU A 12 -17.07 -5.98 9.23
N THR A 13 -16.86 -4.68 9.37
CA THR A 13 -17.74 -3.68 8.76
C THR A 13 -16.93 -2.76 7.88
N LEU A 14 -17.29 -2.68 6.60
CA LEU A 14 -16.75 -1.68 5.69
C LEU A 14 -17.51 -0.38 5.88
N THR A 15 -16.77 0.65 6.21
CA THR A 15 -17.31 1.99 6.44
C THR A 15 -17.00 2.90 5.26
N PHE A 16 -18.04 3.56 4.75
CA PHE A 16 -17.93 4.57 3.70
C PHE A 16 -18.81 5.78 4.00
N GLY A 17 -18.20 6.80 4.60
CA GLY A 17 -18.95 7.92 5.16
C GLY A 17 -19.86 7.42 6.29
N SER A 18 -21.16 7.67 6.19
CA SER A 18 -22.17 7.15 7.12
C SER A 18 -22.65 5.74 6.79
N VAL A 19 -22.23 5.15 5.67
CA VAL A 19 -22.65 3.80 5.27
C VAL A 19 -21.78 2.77 5.97
N GLN A 20 -22.44 1.75 6.51
CA GLN A 20 -21.80 0.58 7.12
C GLN A 20 -22.31 -0.67 6.41
N LEU A 21 -21.40 -1.46 5.87
CA LEU A 21 -21.71 -2.70 5.17
C LEU A 21 -21.03 -3.87 5.90
N PRO A 22 -21.78 -4.90 6.32
CA PRO A 22 -21.19 -6.12 6.85
C PRO A 22 -20.30 -6.81 5.80
N VAL A 23 -19.16 -7.31 6.25
CA VAL A 23 -18.12 -7.92 5.43
C VAL A 23 -17.67 -9.24 6.06
N SER A 24 -17.45 -10.25 5.23
CA SER A 24 -16.83 -11.51 5.62
C SER A 24 -15.33 -11.35 5.88
N ALA A 25 -14.71 -12.37 6.46
CA ALA A 25 -13.26 -12.39 6.69
C ALA A 25 -12.42 -12.25 5.40
N ASP A 26 -12.94 -12.72 4.27
CA ASP A 26 -12.31 -12.64 2.95
C ASP A 26 -12.73 -11.40 2.14
N GLY A 27 -13.47 -10.46 2.73
CA GLY A 27 -13.74 -9.16 2.12
C GLY A 27 -15.00 -9.09 1.24
N LEU A 28 -15.89 -10.08 1.29
CA LEU A 28 -17.17 -10.06 0.58
C LEU A 28 -18.25 -9.36 1.40
N LEU A 29 -19.11 -8.61 0.73
CA LEU A 29 -20.19 -7.82 1.31
C LEU A 29 -21.46 -8.65 1.43
N HIS A 30 -22.23 -8.45 2.50
CA HIS A 30 -23.54 -9.07 2.66
C HIS A 30 -24.54 -8.56 1.60
N ALA A 31 -25.12 -9.46 0.82
CA ALA A 31 -25.96 -9.12 -0.34
C ALA A 31 -27.20 -8.30 0.03
N GLU A 32 -27.91 -8.66 1.11
CA GLU A 32 -29.12 -7.94 1.52
C GLU A 32 -28.80 -6.49 1.90
N SER A 33 -27.68 -6.27 2.61
CA SER A 33 -27.20 -4.93 2.95
C SER A 33 -26.85 -4.14 1.69
N VAL A 34 -26.26 -4.79 0.69
CA VAL A 34 -25.97 -4.20 -0.62
C VAL A 34 -27.24 -3.82 -1.37
N GLN A 35 -28.24 -4.71 -1.44
CA GLN A 35 -29.53 -4.40 -2.07
C GLN A 35 -30.18 -3.16 -1.46
N ARG A 36 -30.19 -3.05 -0.12
CA ARG A 36 -30.69 -1.85 0.56
C ARG A 36 -29.89 -0.59 0.18
N GLN A 37 -28.57 -0.69 0.10
CA GLN A 37 -27.70 0.43 -0.30
C GLN A 37 -27.74 0.79 -1.78
N LEU A 38 -28.30 -0.09 -2.63
CA LEU A 38 -28.50 0.13 -4.06
C LEU A 38 -29.96 0.39 -4.43
N GLY A 39 -30.87 0.47 -3.45
CA GLY A 39 -32.29 0.74 -3.72
C GLY A 39 -33.03 -0.41 -4.38
N LEU A 40 -32.63 -1.66 -4.10
CA LEU A 40 -33.23 -2.88 -4.64
C LEU A 40 -33.93 -3.77 -3.58
N PRO A 41 -34.65 -3.23 -2.57
CA PRO A 41 -35.15 -4.03 -1.44
C PRO A 41 -36.22 -5.07 -1.79
N HIS A 42 -36.74 -5.06 -3.02
CA HIS A 42 -37.83 -5.93 -3.47
C HIS A 42 -37.46 -6.80 -4.67
N LEU A 43 -36.21 -6.73 -5.15
CA LEU A 43 -35.75 -7.54 -6.27
C LEU A 43 -35.14 -8.84 -5.77
N SER A 44 -35.39 -9.92 -6.51
CA SER A 44 -34.69 -11.19 -6.28
C SER A 44 -33.20 -10.98 -6.52
N TRP A 45 -32.37 -11.39 -5.55
CA TRP A 45 -30.92 -11.28 -5.68
C TRP A 45 -30.40 -12.05 -6.89
N ASP A 46 -30.91 -13.25 -7.11
CA ASP A 46 -30.51 -14.12 -8.22
C ASP A 46 -30.83 -13.48 -9.57
N ALA A 47 -31.96 -12.76 -9.66
CA ALA A 47 -32.32 -12.02 -10.87
C ALA A 47 -31.33 -10.89 -11.15
N VAL A 48 -30.90 -10.16 -10.11
CA VAL A 48 -29.88 -9.10 -10.22
C VAL A 48 -28.54 -9.68 -10.66
N LEU A 49 -28.12 -10.82 -10.09
CA LEU A 49 -26.86 -11.47 -10.48
C LEU A 49 -26.90 -11.93 -11.94
N ILE A 50 -28.00 -12.54 -12.38
CA ILE A 50 -28.17 -12.99 -13.77
C ILE A 50 -28.17 -11.80 -14.75
N GLU A 51 -28.94 -10.76 -14.46
CA GLU A 51 -29.06 -9.56 -15.31
C GLU A 51 -27.70 -8.88 -15.53
N HIS A 52 -26.86 -8.86 -14.49
CA HIS A 52 -25.54 -8.22 -14.54
C HIS A 52 -24.37 -9.19 -14.75
N ALA A 53 -24.66 -10.46 -15.07
CA ALA A 53 -23.67 -11.52 -15.29
C ALA A 53 -22.64 -11.65 -14.15
N LEU A 54 -23.10 -11.54 -12.91
CA LEU A 54 -22.28 -11.61 -11.70
C LEU A 54 -22.28 -13.03 -11.12
N PRO A 55 -21.17 -13.46 -10.50
CA PRO A 55 -21.09 -14.77 -9.87
C PRO A 55 -21.96 -14.85 -8.62
N GLU A 56 -22.59 -16.00 -8.44
CA GLU A 56 -23.27 -16.33 -7.19
C GLU A 56 -22.23 -16.69 -6.13
N THR A 57 -22.21 -15.96 -5.01
CA THR A 57 -21.26 -16.21 -3.91
C THR A 57 -21.97 -16.22 -2.57
N TYR A 58 -21.49 -17.06 -1.66
CA TYR A 58 -22.04 -17.23 -0.31
C TYR A 58 -20.96 -17.20 0.75
N ARG A 59 -21.24 -16.54 1.88
CA ARG A 59 -20.36 -16.45 3.05
C ARG A 59 -21.12 -16.46 4.35
N ASP A 60 -20.44 -16.88 5.41
CA ASP A 60 -20.97 -16.83 6.77
C ASP A 60 -20.61 -15.49 7.43
N PHE A 61 -21.64 -14.73 7.80
CA PHE A 61 -21.52 -13.47 8.53
C PHE A 61 -21.86 -13.63 10.04
N GLY A 62 -21.98 -14.87 10.52
CA GLY A 62 -22.27 -15.24 11.91
C GLY A 62 -23.65 -15.89 12.10
N GLY A 63 -24.48 -15.93 11.06
CA GLY A 63 -25.81 -16.53 11.04
C GLY A 63 -25.95 -17.79 10.19
N GLY A 64 -24.88 -18.24 9.52
CA GLY A 64 -24.91 -19.29 8.51
C GLY A 64 -24.56 -18.76 7.12
N LEU A 65 -24.63 -19.62 6.10
CA LEU A 65 -24.33 -19.21 4.72
C LEU A 65 -25.38 -18.25 4.17
N GLU A 66 -24.95 -17.04 3.86
CA GLU A 66 -25.77 -15.97 3.30
C GLU A 66 -25.17 -15.48 1.99
N ALA A 67 -26.02 -14.94 1.10
CA ALA A 67 -25.58 -14.42 -0.18
C ALA A 67 -24.61 -13.25 0.00
N ALA A 68 -23.57 -13.23 -0.82
CA ALA A 68 -22.47 -12.30 -0.74
C ALA A 68 -22.11 -11.75 -2.12
N ILE A 69 -21.34 -10.66 -2.13
CA ILE A 69 -20.84 -10.02 -3.36
C ILE A 69 -19.50 -9.37 -3.11
N SER A 70 -18.62 -9.35 -4.11
CA SER A 70 -17.34 -8.65 -3.98
C SER A 70 -17.55 -7.13 -3.97
N VAL A 71 -16.58 -6.39 -3.42
CA VAL A 71 -16.58 -4.92 -3.48
C VAL A 71 -16.54 -4.42 -4.93
N ALA A 72 -15.87 -5.17 -5.83
CA ALA A 72 -15.79 -4.83 -7.25
C ALA A 72 -17.15 -4.98 -7.93
N ASP A 73 -17.86 -6.07 -7.69
CA ASP A 73 -19.18 -6.33 -8.25
C ASP A 73 -20.23 -5.37 -7.68
N PHE A 74 -20.13 -5.02 -6.39
CA PHE A 74 -20.92 -3.93 -5.81
C PHE A 74 -20.71 -2.60 -6.55
N ALA A 75 -19.46 -2.25 -6.87
CA ALA A 75 -19.17 -1.06 -7.64
C ALA A 75 -19.76 -1.16 -9.06
N LEU A 76 -19.64 -2.30 -9.73
CA LEU A 76 -20.26 -2.52 -11.05
C LEU A 76 -21.78 -2.28 -10.99
N LEU A 77 -22.48 -2.87 -10.03
CA LEU A 77 -23.91 -2.65 -9.83
C LEU A 77 -24.23 -1.17 -9.55
N ALA A 78 -23.48 -0.51 -8.68
CA ALA A 78 -23.69 0.90 -8.37
C ALA A 78 -23.59 1.81 -9.60
N PHE A 79 -22.81 1.42 -10.61
CA PHE A 79 -22.67 2.16 -11.87
C PHE A 79 -23.65 1.70 -12.96
N ALA A 80 -24.11 0.45 -12.93
CA ALA A 80 -25.08 -0.08 -13.89
C ALA A 80 -26.53 0.33 -13.57
N LEU A 81 -26.86 0.46 -12.28
CA LEU A 81 -28.21 0.74 -11.82
C LEU A 81 -28.55 2.23 -11.89
N GLU A 82 -29.83 2.52 -12.19
CA GLU A 82 -30.34 3.89 -12.28
C GLU A 82 -31.10 4.37 -11.03
N THR A 83 -31.14 3.57 -9.96
CA THR A 83 -31.83 3.91 -8.72
C THR A 83 -31.27 5.20 -8.09
N PRO A 84 -32.08 5.95 -7.30
CA PRO A 84 -31.59 7.12 -6.59
C PRO A 84 -30.37 6.82 -5.69
N GLU A 85 -30.35 5.64 -5.07
CA GLU A 85 -29.25 5.14 -4.24
C GLU A 85 -27.98 4.90 -5.05
N ALA A 86 -28.08 4.21 -6.19
CA ALA A 86 -26.96 3.98 -7.10
C ALA A 86 -26.40 5.30 -7.66
N ARG A 87 -27.27 6.25 -8.06
CA ARG A 87 -26.86 7.59 -8.49
C ARG A 87 -26.11 8.37 -7.40
N ARG A 88 -26.45 8.17 -6.13
CA ARG A 88 -25.69 8.74 -4.99
C ARG A 88 -24.28 8.15 -4.92
N TRP A 89 -24.10 6.85 -5.13
CA TRP A 89 -22.78 6.22 -5.22
C TRP A 89 -21.97 6.74 -6.40
N GLN A 90 -22.57 6.87 -7.58
CA GLN A 90 -21.92 7.45 -8.76
C GLN A 90 -21.46 8.89 -8.50
N LYS A 91 -22.27 9.71 -7.82
CA LYS A 91 -21.86 11.07 -7.40
C LYS A 91 -20.64 11.02 -6.48
N ARG A 92 -20.66 10.20 -5.43
CA ARG A 92 -19.53 10.06 -4.50
C ARG A 92 -18.27 9.55 -5.21
N ALA A 93 -18.41 8.63 -6.15
CA ALA A 93 -17.29 8.12 -6.94
C ALA A 93 -16.67 9.19 -7.84
N ARG A 94 -17.49 10.05 -8.47
CA ARG A 94 -17.00 11.22 -9.23
C ARG A 94 -16.22 12.19 -8.35
N GLU A 95 -16.73 12.50 -7.15
CA GLU A 95 -16.03 13.35 -6.18
C GLU A 95 -14.69 12.75 -5.75
N LEU A 96 -14.65 11.44 -5.49
CA LEU A 96 -13.42 10.73 -5.19
C LEU A 96 -12.42 10.77 -6.34
N LEU A 97 -12.89 10.58 -7.58
CA LEU A 97 -12.04 10.63 -8.77
C LEU A 97 -11.42 12.02 -8.95
N VAL A 98 -12.22 13.09 -8.82
CA VAL A 98 -11.71 14.47 -8.89
C VAL A 98 -10.62 14.70 -7.85
N ARG A 99 -10.86 14.33 -6.58
CA ARG A 99 -9.87 14.47 -5.49
C ARG A 99 -8.60 13.66 -5.76
N THR A 100 -8.75 12.48 -6.35
CA THR A 100 -7.62 11.61 -6.72
C THR A 100 -6.78 12.26 -7.82
N LEU A 101 -7.41 12.76 -8.88
CA LEU A 101 -6.74 13.43 -10.00
C LEU A 101 -6.03 14.73 -9.57
N GLN A 102 -6.53 15.39 -8.52
CA GLN A 102 -5.91 16.57 -7.92
C GLN A 102 -4.76 16.24 -6.96
N GLY A 103 -4.52 14.97 -6.65
CA GLY A 103 -3.49 14.56 -5.69
C GLY A 103 -3.82 14.94 -4.24
N ASP A 104 -5.10 14.87 -3.85
CA ASP A 104 -5.54 15.22 -2.50
C ASP A 104 -4.93 14.29 -1.43
N VAL A 105 -3.93 14.81 -0.72
CA VAL A 105 -3.22 14.09 0.35
C VAL A 105 -4.15 13.72 1.51
N LYS A 106 -5.23 14.49 1.76
CA LYS A 106 -6.19 14.16 2.81
C LYS A 106 -7.02 12.92 2.46
N LEU A 107 -7.27 12.68 1.16
CA LEU A 107 -7.90 11.43 0.73
C LEU A 107 -6.98 10.24 1.01
N ALA A 108 -5.68 10.36 0.72
CA ALA A 108 -4.70 9.33 1.04
C ALA A 108 -4.61 9.06 2.56
N ALA A 109 -4.64 10.11 3.39
CA ALA A 109 -4.67 9.99 4.85
C ALA A 109 -5.92 9.25 5.34
N HIS A 110 -7.11 9.61 4.84
CA HIS A 110 -8.36 8.92 5.20
C HIS A 110 -8.38 7.44 4.80
N ILE A 111 -7.72 7.07 3.71
CA ILE A 111 -7.56 5.67 3.31
C ILE A 111 -6.59 4.96 4.27
N ALA A 112 -5.47 5.61 4.59
CA ALA A 112 -4.47 5.07 5.51
C ALA A 112 -5.07 4.82 6.91
N ASP A 113 -5.90 5.72 7.43
CA ASP A 113 -6.52 5.59 8.76
C ASP A 113 -7.37 4.33 8.92
N ARG A 114 -7.96 3.83 7.82
CA ARG A 114 -8.76 2.58 7.81
C ARG A 114 -7.92 1.33 7.58
N ALA A 115 -6.67 1.49 7.15
CA ALA A 115 -5.79 0.37 6.86
C ALA A 115 -5.26 -0.28 8.15
N ALA A 116 -4.88 -1.56 8.03
CA ALA A 116 -4.23 -2.28 9.11
C ALA A 116 -3.00 -1.51 9.64
N PRO A 117 -2.68 -1.59 10.94
CA PRO A 117 -1.53 -0.89 11.52
C PRO A 117 -0.20 -1.16 10.79
N GLU A 118 -0.01 -2.37 10.29
CA GLU A 118 1.15 -2.74 9.48
C GLU A 118 1.21 -2.01 8.15
N SER A 119 0.10 -1.95 7.41
CA SER A 119 0.00 -1.21 6.15
C SER A 119 0.26 0.28 6.36
N ARG A 120 -0.21 0.86 7.48
CA ARG A 120 0.09 2.26 7.85
C ARG A 120 1.58 2.47 8.13
N ARG A 121 2.21 1.60 8.92
CA ARG A 121 3.65 1.64 9.19
C ARG A 121 4.46 1.53 7.90
N TRP A 122 4.07 0.63 7.01
CA TRP A 122 4.69 0.47 5.71
C TRP A 122 4.56 1.73 4.84
N LEU A 123 3.37 2.33 4.77
CA LEU A 123 3.14 3.56 4.00
C LEU A 123 4.00 4.72 4.52
N ALA A 124 4.09 4.89 5.84
CA ALA A 124 4.95 5.90 6.46
C ALA A 124 6.42 5.70 6.06
N ALA A 125 6.96 4.49 6.21
CA ALA A 125 8.32 4.15 5.80
C ALA A 125 8.55 4.35 4.29
N ARG A 126 7.56 4.05 3.46
CA ARG A 126 7.60 4.21 2.00
C ARG A 126 7.67 5.67 1.58
N LEU A 127 6.94 6.55 2.27
CA LEU A 127 6.98 8.00 2.05
C LEU A 127 8.32 8.58 2.50
N GLU A 128 8.81 8.19 3.68
CA GLU A 128 10.12 8.61 4.21
C GLU A 128 11.26 8.20 3.25
N SER A 129 11.29 6.94 2.81
CA SER A 129 12.25 6.45 1.83
C SER A 129 12.17 7.20 0.49
N THR A 130 10.98 7.65 0.08
CA THR A 130 10.83 8.46 -1.13
C THR A 130 11.40 9.87 -0.94
N GLY A 131 11.13 10.49 0.22
CA GLY A 131 11.66 11.79 0.59
C GLY A 131 13.19 11.78 0.63
N ALA A 132 13.78 10.87 1.40
CA ALA A 132 15.23 10.69 1.51
C ALA A 132 15.88 10.47 0.15
N ARG A 133 15.26 9.64 -0.72
CA ARG A 133 15.79 9.41 -2.06
C ARG A 133 15.77 10.66 -2.93
N ARG A 134 14.68 11.43 -2.90
CA ARG A 134 14.58 12.69 -3.67
C ARG A 134 15.63 13.69 -3.19
N GLU A 135 15.83 13.81 -1.88
CA GLU A 135 16.85 14.71 -1.31
C GLU A 135 18.27 14.30 -1.70
N LEU A 136 18.59 13.00 -1.64
CA LEU A 136 19.88 12.50 -2.12
C LEU A 136 20.08 12.83 -3.61
N LEU A 137 19.10 12.54 -4.46
CA LEU A 137 19.23 12.79 -5.91
C LEU A 137 19.38 14.29 -6.22
N SER A 138 18.63 15.15 -5.52
CA SER A 138 18.77 16.61 -5.59
C SER A 138 20.17 17.06 -5.17
N THR A 139 20.68 16.54 -4.06
CA THR A 139 22.04 16.83 -3.57
C THR A 139 23.10 16.37 -4.56
N VAL A 140 22.97 15.16 -5.12
CA VAL A 140 23.88 14.62 -6.14
C VAL A 140 23.89 15.51 -7.38
N ALA A 141 22.73 15.96 -7.85
CA ALA A 141 22.64 16.86 -9.01
C ALA A 141 23.33 18.21 -8.73
N ARG A 142 23.11 18.82 -7.56
CA ARG A 142 23.80 20.06 -7.13
C ARG A 142 25.32 19.90 -7.04
N HIS A 143 25.81 18.69 -6.82
CA HIS A 143 27.22 18.35 -6.70
C HIS A 143 27.80 17.70 -7.98
N GLY A 144 27.26 18.05 -9.14
CA GLY A 144 27.81 17.65 -10.44
C GLY A 144 27.62 16.18 -10.80
N GLY A 145 26.72 15.47 -10.11
CA GLY A 145 26.34 14.11 -10.46
C GLY A 145 25.47 14.08 -11.72
N VAL A 146 25.85 13.29 -12.71
CA VAL A 146 25.15 13.17 -14.01
C VAL A 146 25.11 11.74 -14.54
N GLY A 147 24.06 11.39 -15.28
CA GLY A 147 23.97 10.13 -16.01
C GLY A 147 23.79 8.89 -15.12
N THR A 148 24.65 7.88 -15.32
CA THR A 148 24.49 6.53 -14.73
C THR A 148 24.65 6.49 -13.21
N VAL A 149 25.20 7.55 -12.61
CA VAL A 149 25.43 7.66 -11.16
C VAL A 149 24.16 7.40 -10.35
N TYR A 150 23.00 7.85 -10.81
CA TYR A 150 21.74 7.70 -10.09
C TYR A 150 21.31 6.23 -9.96
N GLY A 151 21.52 5.42 -11.00
CA GLY A 151 21.25 3.99 -10.98
C GLY A 151 22.27 3.21 -10.13
N GLN A 152 23.54 3.64 -10.16
CA GLN A 152 24.61 3.06 -9.35
C GLN A 152 24.38 3.29 -7.86
N LEU A 153 23.98 4.50 -7.45
CA LEU A 153 23.60 4.80 -6.07
C LEU A 153 22.52 3.83 -5.58
N GLY A 154 21.43 3.68 -6.34
CA GLY A 154 20.35 2.75 -5.97
C GLY A 154 20.81 1.30 -5.87
N SER A 155 21.75 0.88 -6.73
CA SER A 155 22.32 -0.47 -6.69
C SER A 155 23.21 -0.69 -5.48
N ILE A 156 23.96 0.33 -5.03
CA ILE A 156 24.79 0.27 -3.83
C ILE A 156 23.88 0.18 -2.59
N SER A 157 22.88 1.06 -2.48
CA SER A 157 21.96 1.06 -1.32
C SER A 157 21.24 -0.29 -1.19
N ASN A 158 20.70 -0.83 -2.30
CA ASN A 158 20.03 -2.13 -2.28
C ASN A 158 20.97 -3.27 -1.88
N ARG A 159 22.21 -3.28 -2.37
CA ARG A 159 23.18 -4.32 -2.02
C ARG A 159 23.61 -4.24 -0.56
N ALA A 160 23.63 -3.04 0.01
CA ALA A 160 23.95 -2.83 1.42
C ALA A 160 22.81 -3.27 2.35
N VAL A 161 21.56 -2.95 2.02
CA VAL A 161 20.39 -3.27 2.87
C VAL A 161 19.87 -4.69 2.64
N LEU A 162 19.78 -5.12 1.39
CA LEU A 162 19.08 -6.35 0.97
C LEU A 162 20.03 -7.47 0.54
N GLY A 163 21.34 -7.19 0.43
CA GLY A 163 22.32 -8.12 -0.14
C GLY A 163 22.17 -8.36 -1.65
N LYS A 164 21.19 -7.70 -2.31
CA LYS A 164 20.79 -7.95 -3.70
C LYS A 164 20.66 -6.64 -4.48
N ASN A 165 20.69 -6.71 -5.81
CA ASN A 165 20.41 -5.55 -6.67
C ASN A 165 18.89 -5.40 -6.92
N SER A 166 18.50 -4.26 -7.51
CA SER A 166 17.09 -3.91 -7.76
C SER A 166 16.35 -4.91 -8.66
N ALA A 167 17.03 -5.52 -9.64
CA ALA A 167 16.41 -6.47 -10.56
C ALA A 167 16.08 -7.79 -9.88
N ALA A 168 17.01 -8.33 -9.10
CA ALA A 168 16.81 -9.53 -8.31
C ALA A 168 15.65 -9.39 -7.32
N VAL A 169 15.57 -8.26 -6.60
CA VAL A 169 14.47 -8.00 -5.65
C VAL A 169 13.11 -7.94 -6.34
N ARG A 170 13.02 -7.30 -7.51
CA ARG A 170 11.76 -7.22 -8.27
C ARG A 170 11.28 -8.58 -8.75
N GLN A 171 12.20 -9.41 -9.25
CA GLN A 171 11.89 -10.76 -9.70
C GLN A 171 11.43 -11.64 -8.53
N GLU A 172 12.16 -11.62 -7.42
CA GLU A 172 11.85 -12.42 -6.23
C GLU A 172 10.53 -12.03 -5.57
N ARG A 173 10.23 -10.73 -5.51
CA ARG A 173 9.05 -10.21 -4.80
C ARG A 173 7.85 -9.92 -5.70
N GLY A 174 7.95 -10.16 -7.01
CA GLY A 174 6.85 -9.98 -7.95
C GLY A 174 6.38 -8.53 -8.12
N VAL A 175 7.25 -7.54 -7.88
CA VAL A 175 6.89 -6.11 -7.92
C VAL A 175 7.55 -5.37 -9.08
N LYS A 176 6.83 -4.41 -9.68
CA LYS A 176 7.37 -3.55 -10.76
C LYS A 176 8.42 -2.56 -10.24
N SER A 177 8.24 -2.06 -9.02
CA SER A 177 9.12 -1.12 -8.34
C SER A 177 9.69 -1.77 -7.09
N THR A 178 11.03 -1.75 -6.94
CA THR A 178 11.73 -2.42 -5.83
C THR A 178 11.17 -2.02 -4.47
N ARG A 179 10.94 -0.72 -4.24
CA ARG A 179 10.45 -0.19 -2.95
C ARG A 179 9.04 -0.67 -2.58
N ASP A 180 8.25 -1.10 -3.56
CA ASP A 180 6.87 -1.54 -3.30
C ASP A 180 6.84 -2.97 -2.72
N GLY A 181 7.92 -3.74 -2.91
CA GLY A 181 8.07 -5.07 -2.32
C GLY A 181 8.84 -5.09 -1.00
N LEU A 182 9.29 -3.94 -0.49
CA LEU A 182 10.13 -3.87 0.71
C LEU A 182 9.29 -3.84 1.99
N THR A 183 9.84 -4.41 3.07
CA THR A 183 9.27 -4.26 4.41
C THR A 183 9.49 -2.84 4.94
N SER A 184 8.73 -2.46 5.97
CA SER A 184 8.91 -1.16 6.63
C SER A 184 10.34 -0.96 7.13
N GLU A 185 10.97 -2.01 7.68
CA GLU A 185 12.34 -1.95 8.18
C GLU A 185 13.36 -1.73 7.05
N GLU A 186 13.22 -2.46 5.94
CA GLU A 186 14.09 -2.30 4.77
C GLU A 186 13.96 -0.91 4.15
N LEU A 187 12.73 -0.38 4.09
CA LEU A 187 12.47 0.98 3.61
C LEU A 187 13.15 2.04 4.48
N LEU A 188 13.07 1.88 5.81
CA LEU A 188 13.71 2.80 6.76
C LEU A 188 15.23 2.71 6.70
N ARG A 189 15.81 1.51 6.56
CA ARG A 189 17.25 1.33 6.38
C ARG A 189 17.75 1.99 5.09
N LEU A 190 17.00 1.86 3.98
CA LEU A 190 17.30 2.58 2.74
C LEU A 190 17.20 4.09 2.90
N ALA A 191 16.13 4.58 3.56
CA ALA A 191 15.95 6.01 3.82
C ALA A 191 17.12 6.58 4.62
N TYR A 192 17.55 5.86 5.65
CA TYR A 192 18.68 6.26 6.48
C TYR A 192 19.99 6.34 5.69
N ILE A 193 20.33 5.33 4.87
CA ILE A 193 21.51 5.39 4.01
C ILE A 193 21.44 6.57 3.04
N ASP A 194 20.29 6.80 2.41
CA ASP A 194 20.09 7.92 1.47
C ASP A 194 20.32 9.27 2.20
N THR A 195 19.76 9.44 3.40
CA THR A 195 19.89 10.65 4.22
C THR A 195 21.33 10.88 4.70
N VAL A 196 22.00 9.87 5.26
CA VAL A 196 23.40 9.99 5.71
C VAL A 196 24.33 10.29 4.55
N THR A 197 24.08 9.68 3.38
CA THR A 197 24.86 9.97 2.17
C THR A 197 24.66 11.42 1.71
N ALA A 198 23.42 11.90 1.66
CA ALA A 198 23.13 13.28 1.24
C ALA A 198 23.86 14.27 2.16
N ARG A 199 23.78 14.06 3.48
CA ARG A 199 24.49 14.85 4.47
C ARG A 199 26.01 14.80 4.28
N ALA A 200 26.57 13.60 4.10
CA ALA A 200 28.00 13.44 3.89
C ALA A 200 28.50 14.13 2.61
N ILE A 201 27.70 14.14 1.53
CA ILE A 201 28.04 14.87 0.29
C ILE A 201 28.10 16.38 0.56
N GLN A 202 27.13 16.91 1.31
CA GLN A 202 27.05 18.33 1.65
C GLN A 202 28.23 18.75 2.56
N GLU A 203 28.54 17.97 3.59
CA GLU A 203 29.61 18.27 4.55
C GLU A 203 31.01 18.04 3.96
N GLY A 204 31.20 16.97 3.19
CA GLY A 204 32.50 16.58 2.62
C GLY A 204 32.82 17.19 1.25
N ALA A 205 31.93 18.03 0.71
CA ALA A 205 32.03 18.64 -0.62
C ALA A 205 32.41 17.65 -1.74
N ALA A 206 31.91 16.42 -1.69
CA ALA A 206 32.14 15.44 -2.75
C ALA A 206 31.55 15.99 -4.06
N GLN A 207 32.37 16.10 -5.11
CA GLN A 207 31.99 16.67 -6.39
C GLN A 207 32.23 15.68 -7.54
N GLY A 208 31.25 15.57 -8.42
CA GLY A 208 31.27 14.68 -9.57
C GLY A 208 31.04 13.20 -9.23
N ASN A 209 30.67 12.43 -10.26
CA ASN A 209 30.22 11.04 -10.14
C ASN A 209 31.15 10.15 -9.31
N ALA A 210 32.45 10.18 -9.57
CA ALA A 210 33.40 9.28 -8.93
C ALA A 210 33.59 9.56 -7.42
N ALA A 211 33.56 10.82 -7.00
CA ALA A 211 33.66 11.17 -5.58
C ALA A 211 32.38 10.78 -4.84
N ILE A 212 31.22 11.09 -5.43
CA ILE A 212 29.90 10.78 -4.88
C ILE A 212 29.72 9.26 -4.68
N LEU A 213 30.08 8.46 -5.69
CA LEU A 213 29.95 7.00 -5.60
C LEU A 213 30.86 6.41 -4.53
N ARG A 214 32.14 6.82 -4.50
CA ARG A 214 33.08 6.36 -3.47
C ARG A 214 32.58 6.68 -2.07
N LEU A 215 32.08 7.91 -1.85
CA LEU A 215 31.52 8.31 -0.57
C LEU A 215 30.29 7.47 -0.19
N HIS A 216 29.36 7.27 -1.13
CA HIS A 216 28.18 6.44 -0.88
C HIS A 216 28.54 4.99 -0.57
N GLU A 217 29.52 4.40 -1.26
CA GLU A 217 30.01 3.05 -0.97
C GLU A 217 30.63 2.96 0.44
N GLN A 218 31.38 3.97 0.86
CA GLN A 218 31.97 4.03 2.21
C GLN A 218 30.88 4.10 3.28
N VAL A 219 29.89 4.98 3.11
CA VAL A 219 28.73 5.09 4.01
C VAL A 219 27.98 3.75 4.06
N ALA A 220 27.60 3.21 2.91
CA ALA A 220 26.85 1.96 2.83
C ALA A 220 27.58 0.77 3.47
N ARG A 221 28.91 0.69 3.32
CA ARG A 221 29.73 -0.35 3.95
C ARG A 221 29.77 -0.18 5.47
N ARG A 222 29.98 1.04 5.96
CA ARG A 222 30.05 1.34 7.39
C ARG A 222 28.74 0.99 8.10
N GLU A 223 27.61 1.41 7.53
CA GLU A 223 26.30 1.15 8.13
C GLU A 223 25.96 -0.35 8.13
N ARG A 224 26.29 -1.06 7.05
CA ARG A 224 26.11 -2.52 7.00
C ARG A 224 26.90 -3.24 8.10
N GLN A 225 28.17 -2.89 8.29
CA GLN A 225 29.00 -3.45 9.37
C GLN A 225 28.44 -3.12 10.75
N SER A 226 27.89 -1.91 10.93
CA SER A 226 27.24 -1.53 12.18
C SER A 226 26.04 -2.42 12.48
N TRP A 227 25.14 -2.63 11.51
CA TRP A 227 23.96 -3.48 11.69
C TRP A 227 24.29 -4.94 11.94
N GLU A 228 25.26 -5.50 11.20
CA GLU A 228 25.75 -6.88 11.42
C GLU A 228 26.38 -7.03 12.81
N GLY A 229 27.17 -6.04 13.25
CA GLY A 229 27.78 -6.01 14.58
C GLY A 229 26.78 -5.88 15.72
N PHE A 230 25.67 -5.15 15.53
CA PHE A 230 24.58 -5.11 16.50
C PHE A 230 23.81 -6.43 16.56
N ALA A 231 23.50 -7.05 15.42
CA ALA A 231 22.83 -8.35 15.37
C ALA A 231 23.64 -9.44 16.09
N ALA A 232 24.96 -9.47 15.89
CA ALA A 232 25.85 -10.44 16.53
C ALA A 232 26.00 -10.26 18.06
N ARG A 233 25.64 -9.10 18.62
CA ARG A 233 25.66 -8.82 20.06
C ARG A 233 24.30 -9.04 20.74
N ALA A 234 23.23 -9.08 19.96
CA ALA A 234 21.86 -9.20 20.44
C ALA A 234 21.32 -10.65 20.39
N GLY A 235 22.03 -11.56 19.72
CA GLY A 235 21.80 -13.02 19.76
C GLY A 235 22.78 -13.71 20.68
#